data_AF-A0A1V8RPX1-F1
#
_entry.id   AF-A0A1V8RPX1-F1
#
_cell.length_a   1.000
_cell.length_b   1.000
_cell.length_c   1.000
_cell.angle_alpha   90.00
_cell.angle_beta   90.00
_cell.angle_gamma   90.00
#
_symmetry.space_group_name_H-M   'P 1'
#
loop_
_entity.id
_entity.type
_entity.pdbx_description
1 polymer ?
#
loop_
_entity_poly.entity_id
_entity_poly.type
_entity_poly.pdbx_seq_one_letter_code
_entity_poly.pdbx_strand_id
1 'polypeptide(L)'
;MVKKATGFVGPHPASLTVQEMQQAIPRLRKRVQEVEAFEPDTVPADDPTSAVRSLRASIDEALIRTFGNDTVEYRRYHRASAFDWPINMYKSTSLGEIRISLAKRKQESLDLLAQAISVLEERIEEAGAAVVVSAPSSRNLPSLDIRRVFVVHGHDSGPREAVARHLERMGFEPVILHEQANLGKTVIEKFETYADVGFAVIVLTPDDVGGAKDEGQKLRARQNVILELGYFIGRLGRERVCALKVGDLELPSDILGIVWTELDPAGAWKVALAKELVAVGYDVDWNKVMT
;
A
#
# COMPACT_ATOMS: atom_id res chain seq x y z
N MET A 1 20.86 34.21 23.98
CA MET A 1 20.47 33.98 22.58
C MET A 1 20.69 32.51 22.26
N VAL A 2 19.62 31.70 22.29
CA VAL A 2 19.71 30.27 21.94
C VAL A 2 19.61 30.17 20.43
N LYS A 3 20.74 29.84 19.77
CA LYS A 3 20.72 29.43 18.35
C LYS A 3 19.94 28.12 18.27
N LYS A 4 18.73 28.16 17.69
CA LYS A 4 18.03 26.95 17.26
C LYS A 4 18.93 26.24 16.26
N ALA A 5 19.42 25.07 16.64
CA ALA A 5 20.02 24.13 15.71
C ALA A 5 18.91 23.70 14.73
N THR A 6 18.98 24.18 13.50
CA THR A 6 18.24 23.61 12.37
C THR A 6 18.78 22.20 12.17
N GLY A 7 18.12 21.23 12.80
CA GLY A 7 18.43 19.81 12.65
C GLY A 7 18.32 19.43 11.17
N PHE A 8 19.28 18.64 10.71
CA PHE A 8 19.27 18.07 9.38
C PHE A 8 18.09 17.11 9.30
N VAL A 9 16.97 17.54 8.69
CA VAL A 9 15.84 16.66 8.43
C VAL A 9 16.25 15.80 7.22
N GLY A 10 16.36 14.49 7.43
CA GLY A 10 16.62 13.54 6.35
C GLY A 10 15.53 13.60 5.28
N PRO A 11 15.76 13.02 4.10
CA PRO A 11 14.75 13.07 3.04
C PRO A 11 13.46 12.41 3.52
N HIS A 12 12.34 13.09 3.29
CA HIS A 12 11.01 12.55 3.59
C HIS A 12 10.29 12.10 2.31
N PRO A 13 9.28 11.23 2.40
CA PRO A 13 8.44 10.90 1.25
C PRO A 13 7.72 12.13 0.69
N ALA A 14 7.50 12.16 -0.63
CA ALA A 14 6.72 13.19 -1.29
C ALA A 14 5.22 13.02 -0.97
N SER A 15 4.66 14.00 -0.26
CA SER A 15 3.22 14.08 0.03
C SER A 15 2.52 14.79 -1.12
N LEU A 16 1.83 14.02 -1.97
CA LEU A 16 1.13 14.50 -3.16
C LEU A 16 -0.34 14.11 -3.08
N THR A 17 -1.22 15.07 -3.33
CA THR A 17 -2.66 14.83 -3.54
C THR A 17 -2.93 14.22 -4.91
N VAL A 18 -4.09 13.59 -5.10
CA VAL A 18 -4.50 13.02 -6.40
C VAL A 18 -4.47 14.07 -7.51
N GLN A 19 -4.94 15.28 -7.22
CA GLN A 19 -4.94 16.37 -8.18
C GLN A 19 -3.52 16.80 -8.57
N GLU A 20 -2.59 16.85 -7.61
CA GLU A 20 -1.18 17.16 -7.88
C GLU A 20 -0.51 16.05 -8.71
N MET A 21 -0.81 14.78 -8.43
CA MET A 21 -0.32 13.64 -9.21
C MET A 21 -0.86 13.70 -10.66
N GLN A 22 -2.16 13.97 -10.83
CA GLN A 22 -2.79 14.14 -12.16
C GLN A 22 -2.20 15.29 -12.96
N GLN A 23 -1.77 16.37 -12.29
CA GLN A 23 -1.07 17.50 -12.95
C GLN A 23 0.41 17.21 -13.22
N ALA A 24 1.04 16.33 -12.43
CA ALA A 24 2.44 15.96 -12.58
C ALA A 24 2.68 15.01 -13.76
N ILE A 25 1.79 14.04 -13.99
CA ILE A 25 1.92 13.08 -15.11
C ILE A 25 2.11 13.75 -16.47
N PRO A 26 1.25 14.68 -16.94
CA PRO A 26 1.46 15.32 -18.23
C PRO A 26 2.75 16.14 -18.29
N ARG A 27 3.20 16.71 -17.16
CA ARG A 27 4.48 17.41 -17.06
C ARG A 27 5.66 16.46 -17.28
N LEU A 28 5.64 15.29 -16.64
CA LEU A 28 6.69 14.27 -16.82
C LEU A 28 6.62 13.62 -18.20
N ARG A 29 5.43 13.34 -18.74
CA ARG A 29 5.25 12.84 -20.12
C ARG A 29 5.80 13.81 -21.16
N LYS A 30 5.66 15.13 -20.95
CA LYS A 30 6.31 16.13 -21.80
C LYS A 30 7.83 16.03 -21.77
N ARG A 31 8.42 15.73 -20.60
CA ARG A 31 9.87 15.47 -20.50
C ARG A 31 10.27 14.20 -21.23
N VAL A 32 9.47 13.13 -21.13
CA VAL A 32 9.69 11.89 -21.90
C VAL A 32 9.75 12.21 -23.39
N GLN A 33 8.80 12.96 -23.94
CA GLN A 33 8.79 13.37 -25.35
C GLN A 33 10.03 14.20 -25.74
N GLU A 34 10.46 15.13 -24.88
CA GLU A 34 11.68 15.92 -25.11
C GLU A 34 12.94 15.05 -25.12
N VAL A 35 13.00 14.02 -24.26
CA VAL A 35 14.11 13.05 -24.23
C VAL A 35 14.07 12.11 -25.43
N GLU A 36 12.88 11.65 -25.84
CA GLU A 36 12.70 10.82 -27.04
C GLU A 36 13.17 11.55 -28.30
N ALA A 37 12.84 12.84 -28.42
CA ALA A 37 13.23 13.70 -29.54
C ALA A 37 14.70 14.15 -29.50
N PHE A 38 15.40 13.96 -28.38
CA PHE A 38 16.81 14.33 -28.27
C PHE A 38 17.68 13.33 -29.04
N GLU A 39 18.44 13.82 -30.02
CA GLU A 39 19.32 13.01 -30.87
C GLU A 39 20.79 13.19 -30.48
N PRO A 40 21.42 12.23 -29.77
CA PRO A 40 22.82 12.34 -29.34
C PRO A 40 23.79 12.63 -30.49
N ASP A 41 23.52 12.06 -31.67
CA ASP A 41 24.40 12.22 -32.84
C ASP A 41 24.40 13.63 -33.45
N THR A 42 23.42 14.46 -33.09
CA THR A 42 23.33 15.86 -33.54
C THR A 42 24.11 16.82 -32.63
N VAL A 43 24.63 16.33 -31.51
CA VAL A 43 25.39 17.15 -30.55
C VAL A 43 26.68 17.67 -31.21
N PRO A 44 26.92 18.99 -31.13
CA PRO A 44 28.04 19.63 -31.79
C PRO A 44 29.34 19.43 -31.01
N ALA A 45 30.48 19.43 -31.71
CA ALA A 45 31.78 19.09 -31.13
C ALA A 45 32.40 20.21 -30.28
N ASP A 46 32.04 21.45 -30.58
CA ASP A 46 32.56 22.68 -29.99
C ASP A 46 31.88 23.01 -28.66
N ASP A 47 30.57 22.77 -28.52
CA ASP A 47 29.86 22.97 -27.26
C ASP A 47 28.77 21.90 -26.96
N PRO A 48 29.19 20.66 -26.62
CA PRO A 48 28.27 19.60 -26.20
C PRO A 48 27.46 19.94 -24.94
N THR A 49 28.03 20.77 -24.05
CA THR A 49 27.42 21.09 -22.75
C THR A 49 26.20 21.98 -22.92
N SER A 50 26.28 22.99 -23.79
CA SER A 50 25.13 23.85 -24.08
C SER A 50 24.00 23.09 -24.76
N ALA A 51 24.30 22.09 -25.59
CA ALA A 51 23.30 21.29 -26.29
C ALA A 51 22.35 20.52 -25.36
N VAL A 52 22.83 20.09 -24.19
CA VAL A 52 22.01 19.35 -23.21
C VAL A 52 21.50 20.22 -22.06
N ARG A 53 22.03 21.43 -21.87
CA ARG A 53 21.73 22.28 -20.71
C ARG A 53 20.23 22.50 -20.49
N SER A 54 19.50 22.83 -21.56
CA SER A 54 18.07 23.10 -21.48
C SER A 54 17.27 21.84 -21.13
N LEU A 55 17.64 20.70 -21.70
CA LEU A 55 16.97 19.42 -21.43
C LEU A 55 17.19 18.98 -19.98
N ARG A 56 18.42 19.09 -19.49
CA ARG A 56 18.76 18.80 -18.08
C ARG A 56 17.94 19.66 -17.12
N ALA A 57 17.94 20.96 -17.34
CA ALA A 57 17.21 21.90 -16.51
C ALA A 57 15.69 21.67 -16.55
N SER A 58 15.12 21.34 -17.72
CA SER A 58 13.68 21.10 -17.84
C SER A 58 13.26 19.84 -17.07
N ILE A 59 14.06 18.76 -17.14
CA ILE A 59 13.82 17.51 -16.43
C ILE A 59 13.95 17.72 -14.91
N ASP A 60 15.03 18.36 -14.48
CA ASP A 60 15.31 18.61 -13.06
C ASP A 60 14.20 19.43 -12.42
N GLU A 61 13.82 20.54 -13.04
CA GLU A 61 12.72 21.39 -12.59
C GLU A 61 11.38 20.64 -12.59
N ALA A 62 11.13 19.77 -13.58
CA ALA A 62 9.92 18.96 -13.60
C ALA A 62 9.86 17.98 -12.43
N LEU A 63 10.99 17.37 -12.06
CA LEU A 63 11.09 16.49 -10.90
C LEU A 63 10.95 17.25 -9.58
N ILE A 64 11.61 18.41 -9.44
CA ILE A 64 11.49 19.27 -8.26
C ILE A 64 10.04 19.74 -8.07
N ARG A 65 9.38 20.23 -9.13
CA ARG A 65 7.98 20.65 -9.07
C ARG A 65 6.99 19.51 -8.83
N THR A 66 7.42 18.26 -9.04
CA THR A 66 6.57 17.09 -8.85
C THR A 66 6.76 16.49 -7.47
N PHE A 67 8.00 16.35 -6.99
CA PHE A 67 8.29 15.62 -5.77
C PHE A 67 8.82 16.51 -4.64
N GLY A 68 9.46 17.65 -4.94
CA GLY A 68 10.21 18.44 -3.97
C GLY A 68 11.67 17.98 -3.87
N ASN A 69 12.61 18.92 -3.79
CA ASN A 69 14.05 18.64 -3.90
C ASN A 69 14.65 17.89 -2.69
N ASP A 70 13.94 17.86 -1.57
CA ASP A 70 14.30 17.24 -0.30
C ASP A 70 13.64 15.86 -0.12
N THR A 71 13.01 15.31 -1.16
CA THR A 71 12.26 14.06 -1.06
C THR A 71 13.03 12.81 -1.48
N VAL A 72 12.56 11.66 -0.98
CA VAL A 72 13.07 10.33 -1.37
C VAL A 72 12.86 10.08 -2.87
N GLU A 73 11.71 10.50 -3.40
CA GLU A 73 11.33 10.36 -4.80
C GLU A 73 12.21 11.22 -5.70
N TYR A 74 12.47 12.48 -5.34
CA TYR A 74 13.43 13.29 -6.08
C TYR A 74 14.82 12.65 -6.07
N ARG A 75 15.31 12.17 -4.92
CA ARG A 75 16.59 11.45 -4.87
C ARG A 75 16.62 10.19 -5.73
N ARG A 76 15.50 9.48 -5.85
CA ARG A 76 15.38 8.31 -6.72
C ARG A 76 15.48 8.68 -8.20
N TYR A 77 14.81 9.76 -8.62
CA TYR A 77 14.61 10.07 -10.04
C TYR A 77 15.52 11.18 -10.59
N HIS A 78 16.20 11.98 -9.75
CA HIS A 78 17.02 13.13 -10.20
C HIS A 78 18.09 12.76 -11.23
N ARG A 79 18.56 11.51 -11.26
CA ARG A 79 19.53 11.06 -12.27
C ARG A 79 18.98 11.08 -13.71
N ALA A 80 17.67 11.24 -13.90
CA ALA A 80 17.10 11.51 -15.21
C ALA A 80 17.59 12.82 -15.83
N SER A 81 18.00 13.82 -15.02
CA SER A 81 18.54 15.10 -15.51
C SER A 81 20.06 15.07 -15.77
N ALA A 82 20.71 13.91 -15.66
CA ALA A 82 22.17 13.83 -15.63
C ALA A 82 22.83 14.26 -16.94
N PHE A 83 22.44 13.67 -18.08
CA PHE A 83 23.02 13.87 -19.44
C PHE A 83 24.51 14.28 -19.40
N ASP A 84 25.29 13.52 -18.64
CA ASP A 84 26.72 13.74 -18.41
C ASP A 84 27.54 12.70 -19.17
N TRP A 85 28.84 12.94 -19.23
CA TRP A 85 29.82 12.03 -19.79
C TRP A 85 31.09 12.06 -18.94
N PRO A 86 31.92 11.02 -18.99
CA PRO A 86 33.17 10.97 -18.26
C PRO A 86 34.07 12.17 -18.62
N ILE A 87 34.55 12.88 -17.59
CA ILE A 87 35.60 13.89 -17.73
C ILE A 87 36.91 13.20 -17.42
N ASN A 88 37.83 13.17 -18.38
CA ASN A 88 39.15 12.59 -18.20
C ASN A 88 40.17 13.71 -17.96
N MET A 89 40.98 13.58 -16.89
CA MET A 89 41.98 14.58 -16.51
C MET A 89 43.19 14.63 -17.46
N TYR A 90 43.44 13.56 -18.21
CA TYR A 90 44.66 13.39 -19.03
C TYR A 90 44.40 13.49 -20.54
N LYS A 91 43.15 13.30 -20.99
CA LYS A 91 42.76 13.45 -22.40
C LYS A 91 41.38 14.09 -22.50
N SER A 92 41.15 14.87 -23.55
CA SER A 92 39.80 15.34 -23.89
C SER A 92 38.93 14.15 -24.28
N THR A 93 37.72 14.07 -23.72
CA THR A 93 36.72 13.07 -24.12
C THR A 93 36.35 13.29 -25.57
N SER A 94 36.46 12.24 -26.39
CA SER A 94 36.16 12.33 -27.82
C SER A 94 34.67 12.52 -28.06
N LEU A 95 34.30 13.13 -29.19
CA LEU A 95 32.89 13.31 -29.57
C LEU A 95 32.13 11.98 -29.64
N GLY A 96 32.78 10.91 -30.11
CA GLY A 96 32.19 9.56 -30.13
C GLY A 96 31.89 9.03 -28.72
N GLU A 97 32.82 9.17 -27.77
CA GLU A 97 32.62 8.78 -26.37
C GLU A 97 31.49 9.62 -25.71
N ILE A 98 31.39 10.91 -26.05
CA ILE A 98 30.30 11.78 -25.59
C ILE A 98 28.95 11.28 -26.12
N ARG A 99 28.84 11.02 -27.43
CA ARG A 99 27.59 10.55 -28.06
C ARG A 99 27.12 9.21 -27.50
N ILE A 100 28.05 8.26 -27.31
CA ILE A 100 27.75 6.97 -26.67
C ILE A 100 27.23 7.18 -25.24
N SER A 101 27.89 8.06 -24.47
CA SER A 101 27.46 8.37 -23.11
C SER A 101 26.06 8.99 -23.09
N LEU A 102 25.79 9.93 -24.00
CA LEU A 102 24.49 10.60 -24.13
C LEU A 102 23.38 9.65 -24.58
N ALA A 103 23.66 8.68 -25.46
CA ALA A 103 22.70 7.63 -25.81
C ALA A 103 22.33 6.76 -24.60
N LYS A 104 23.32 6.39 -23.78
CA LYS A 104 23.08 5.66 -22.52
C LYS A 104 22.27 6.50 -21.53
N ARG A 105 22.60 7.80 -21.37
CA ARG A 105 21.87 8.73 -20.50
C ARG A 105 20.45 8.99 -20.97
N LYS A 106 20.21 9.03 -22.28
CA LYS A 106 18.87 9.10 -22.88
C LYS A 106 18.02 7.91 -22.41
N GLN A 107 18.51 6.68 -22.54
CA GLN A 107 17.78 5.50 -22.09
C GLN A 107 17.53 5.51 -20.58
N GLU A 108 18.56 5.81 -19.77
CA GLU A 108 18.42 5.90 -18.31
C GLU A 108 17.39 6.97 -17.89
N SER A 109 17.35 8.11 -18.60
CA SER A 109 16.36 9.15 -18.38
C SER A 109 14.94 8.70 -18.73
N LEU A 110 14.75 7.97 -19.84
CA LEU A 110 13.44 7.45 -20.22
C LEU A 110 12.92 6.45 -19.18
N ASP A 111 13.77 5.51 -18.76
CA ASP A 111 13.41 4.48 -17.79
C ASP A 111 12.99 5.11 -16.44
N LEU A 112 13.76 6.09 -15.94
CA LEU A 112 13.46 6.77 -14.68
C LEU A 112 12.20 7.63 -14.75
N LEU A 113 11.98 8.35 -15.86
CA LEU A 113 10.77 9.15 -16.04
C LEU A 113 9.53 8.27 -16.21
N ALA A 114 9.64 7.17 -16.96
CA ALA A 114 8.57 6.18 -17.11
C ALA A 114 8.22 5.55 -15.76
N GLN A 115 9.22 5.17 -14.95
CA GLN A 115 9.00 4.65 -13.60
C GLN A 115 8.33 5.69 -12.70
N ALA A 116 8.75 6.96 -12.75
CA ALA A 116 8.13 8.03 -11.98
C ALA A 116 6.65 8.25 -12.38
N ILE A 117 6.33 8.14 -13.67
CA ILE A 117 4.96 8.23 -14.18
C ILE A 117 4.13 7.02 -13.73
N SER A 118 4.64 5.79 -13.89
CA SER A 118 3.97 4.55 -13.48
C SER A 118 3.58 4.61 -12.00
N VAL A 119 4.50 5.03 -11.13
CA VAL A 119 4.22 5.16 -9.68
C VAL A 119 3.14 6.20 -9.39
N LEU A 120 3.09 7.31 -10.14
CA LEU A 120 2.02 8.30 -9.97
C LEU A 120 0.68 7.79 -10.51
N GLU A 121 0.69 7.05 -11.62
CA GLU A 121 -0.49 6.42 -12.20
C GLU A 121 -1.06 5.35 -11.26
N GLU A 122 -0.21 4.47 -10.74
CA GLU A 122 -0.53 3.48 -9.71
C GLU A 122 -1.12 4.17 -8.47
N ARG A 123 -0.49 5.23 -7.94
CA ARG A 123 -1.03 5.98 -6.79
C ARG A 123 -2.35 6.69 -7.09
N ILE A 124 -2.57 7.17 -8.32
CA ILE A 124 -3.86 7.74 -8.75
C ILE A 124 -4.89 6.64 -8.92
N GLU A 125 -4.51 5.45 -9.38
CA GLU A 125 -5.41 4.32 -9.52
C GLU A 125 -5.79 3.74 -8.16
N GLU A 126 -4.85 3.67 -7.21
CA GLU A 126 -5.10 3.35 -5.80
C GLU A 126 -6.01 4.39 -5.13
N ALA A 127 -5.72 5.68 -5.34
CA ALA A 127 -6.56 6.75 -4.81
C ALA A 127 -7.89 6.92 -5.55
N GLY A 128 -7.92 6.55 -6.83
CA GLY A 128 -9.08 6.53 -7.69
C GLY A 128 -10.00 5.37 -7.31
N ALA A 129 -9.46 4.18 -7.08
CA ALA A 129 -10.15 3.07 -6.44
C ALA A 129 -10.66 3.47 -5.04
N ALA A 130 -9.92 4.30 -4.29
CA ALA A 130 -10.41 4.91 -3.05
C ALA A 130 -11.51 5.98 -3.25
N VAL A 131 -11.59 6.66 -4.40
CA VAL A 131 -12.62 7.67 -4.76
C VAL A 131 -13.84 7.07 -5.47
N VAL A 132 -13.72 5.94 -6.19
CA VAL A 132 -14.88 5.11 -6.57
C VAL A 132 -15.52 4.49 -5.30
N VAL A 133 -14.74 4.39 -4.21
CA VAL A 133 -15.21 4.10 -2.85
C VAL A 133 -15.63 5.38 -2.07
N SER A 134 -15.38 6.60 -2.57
CA SER A 134 -15.75 7.84 -1.89
C SER A 134 -16.10 9.02 -2.82
N ALA A 135 -17.36 9.08 -3.24
CA ALA A 135 -18.07 10.35 -3.45
C ALA A 135 -19.46 10.26 -2.78
N PRO A 136 -19.83 11.19 -1.88
CA PRO A 136 -21.13 11.21 -1.24
C PRO A 136 -22.13 11.87 -2.18
N SER A 137 -22.65 11.13 -3.16
CA SER A 137 -24.03 11.37 -3.57
C SER A 137 -24.88 10.52 -2.65
N SER A 138 -25.88 11.12 -2.00
CA SER A 138 -26.93 10.45 -1.24
C SER A 138 -27.42 9.19 -1.99
N ARG A 139 -26.78 8.08 -1.72
CA ARG A 139 -27.15 6.75 -2.19
C ARG A 139 -27.24 5.97 -0.92
N ASN A 140 -28.46 5.49 -0.64
CA ASN A 140 -28.65 4.29 0.15
C ASN A 140 -27.46 3.37 -0.12
N LEU A 141 -26.70 3.04 0.93
CA LEU A 141 -25.82 1.87 0.91
C LEU A 141 -26.62 0.78 0.18
N PRO A 142 -26.10 0.11 -0.88
CA PRO A 142 -26.60 -1.23 -1.13
C PRO A 142 -26.47 -1.91 0.22
N SER A 143 -27.60 -2.39 0.76
CA SER A 143 -27.66 -2.96 2.09
C SER A 143 -26.49 -3.90 2.24
N LEU A 144 -25.42 -3.50 2.96
CA LEU A 144 -24.34 -4.39 3.35
C LEU A 144 -25.05 -5.61 3.89
N ASP A 145 -24.69 -6.79 3.41
CA ASP A 145 -25.37 -7.99 3.85
C ASP A 145 -25.05 -8.22 5.32
N ILE A 146 -25.93 -7.71 6.18
CA ILE A 146 -25.86 -7.79 7.64
C ILE A 146 -26.11 -9.20 8.14
N ARG A 147 -26.30 -10.19 7.26
CA ARG A 147 -26.28 -11.60 7.63
C ARG A 147 -24.91 -12.22 7.43
N ARG A 148 -24.09 -11.70 6.52
CA ARG A 148 -22.78 -12.25 6.22
C ARG A 148 -21.71 -11.68 7.13
N VAL A 149 -20.87 -12.57 7.64
CA VAL A 149 -19.71 -12.24 8.47
C VAL A 149 -18.48 -12.91 7.87
N PHE A 150 -17.47 -12.13 7.49
CA PHE A 150 -16.25 -12.71 6.95
C PHE A 150 -15.38 -13.26 8.07
N VAL A 151 -14.85 -14.47 7.89
CA VAL A 151 -13.96 -15.10 8.88
C VAL A 151 -12.59 -15.28 8.25
N VAL A 152 -11.63 -14.52 8.78
CA VAL A 152 -10.21 -14.64 8.45
C VAL A 152 -9.54 -15.56 9.45
N HIS A 153 -8.66 -16.44 9.01
CA HIS A 153 -7.97 -17.36 9.89
C HIS A 153 -6.63 -17.84 9.31
N GLY A 154 -5.83 -18.38 10.21
CA GLY A 154 -4.55 -19.03 9.92
C GLY A 154 -4.67 -20.48 9.42
N HIS A 155 -3.64 -21.29 9.64
CA HIS A 155 -3.63 -22.71 9.31
C HIS A 155 -4.46 -23.57 10.28
N ASP A 156 -4.62 -23.13 11.53
CA ASP A 156 -5.37 -23.91 12.51
C ASP A 156 -6.89 -23.85 12.23
N SER A 157 -7.44 -25.01 11.85
CA SER A 157 -8.85 -25.13 11.49
C SER A 157 -9.78 -25.16 12.70
N GLY A 158 -9.29 -25.50 13.90
CA GLY A 158 -10.11 -25.65 15.11
C GLY A 158 -10.75 -24.35 15.58
N PRO A 159 -9.97 -23.30 15.91
CA PRO A 159 -10.47 -21.98 16.26
C PRO A 159 -11.43 -21.39 15.22
N ARG A 160 -11.07 -21.54 13.93
CA ARG A 160 -11.90 -21.11 12.80
C ARG A 160 -13.27 -21.80 12.80
N GLU A 161 -13.31 -23.13 12.93
CA GLU A 161 -14.57 -23.88 12.94
C GLU A 161 -15.44 -23.53 14.14
N ALA A 162 -14.83 -23.29 15.31
CA ALA A 162 -15.55 -22.86 16.49
C ALA A 162 -16.27 -21.51 16.27
N VAL A 163 -15.58 -20.55 15.64
CA VAL A 163 -16.13 -19.24 15.27
C VAL A 163 -17.24 -19.38 14.23
N ALA A 164 -16.98 -20.08 13.13
CA ALA A 164 -17.95 -20.27 12.05
C ALA A 164 -19.25 -20.92 12.55
N ARG A 165 -19.15 -22.03 13.30
CA ARG A 165 -20.32 -22.71 13.87
C ARG A 165 -21.08 -21.87 14.89
N HIS A 166 -20.42 -20.93 15.56
CA HIS A 166 -21.09 -20.03 16.48
C HIS A 166 -21.86 -18.93 15.74
N LEU A 167 -21.26 -18.36 14.69
CA LEU A 167 -21.93 -17.41 13.79
C LEU A 167 -23.17 -18.03 13.14
N GLU A 168 -23.05 -19.25 12.61
CA GLU A 168 -24.18 -20.00 12.03
C GLU A 168 -25.31 -20.23 13.05
N ARG A 169 -24.96 -20.59 14.29
CA ARG A 169 -25.94 -20.76 15.37
C ARG A 169 -26.70 -19.47 15.68
N MET A 170 -26.02 -18.33 15.63
CA MET A 170 -26.67 -17.03 15.80
C MET A 170 -27.54 -16.62 14.61
N GLY A 171 -27.43 -17.33 13.47
CA GLY A 171 -28.20 -17.08 12.25
C GLY A 171 -27.45 -16.25 11.21
N PHE A 172 -26.13 -16.12 11.34
CA PHE A 172 -25.25 -15.44 10.39
C PHE A 172 -24.62 -16.45 9.41
N GLU A 173 -24.21 -15.95 8.25
CA GLU A 173 -23.54 -16.72 7.20
C GLU A 173 -22.03 -16.43 7.22
N PRO A 174 -21.20 -17.35 7.75
CA PRO A 174 -19.75 -17.17 7.75
C PRO A 174 -19.19 -17.30 6.33
N VAL A 175 -18.39 -16.33 5.90
CA VAL A 175 -17.68 -16.35 4.63
C VAL A 175 -16.20 -16.67 4.89
N ILE A 176 -15.77 -17.86 4.48
CA ILE A 176 -14.38 -18.33 4.61
C ILE A 176 -13.75 -18.43 3.23
N LEU A 177 -12.66 -17.69 2.99
CA LEU A 177 -12.10 -17.48 1.65
C LEU A 177 -11.65 -18.77 0.94
N HIS A 178 -11.00 -19.69 1.67
CA HIS A 178 -10.46 -20.91 1.07
C HIS A 178 -11.54 -21.97 0.76
N GLU A 179 -12.75 -21.81 1.32
CA GLU A 179 -13.91 -22.65 0.99
C GLU A 179 -14.61 -22.19 -0.28
N GLN A 180 -14.35 -20.96 -0.72
CA GLN A 180 -14.94 -20.42 -1.94
C GLN A 180 -14.27 -20.98 -3.19
N ALA A 181 -15.07 -21.20 -4.24
CA ALA A 181 -14.58 -21.66 -5.53
C ALA A 181 -13.47 -20.74 -6.08
N ASN A 182 -12.38 -21.34 -6.57
CA ASN A 182 -11.23 -20.57 -7.09
C ASN A 182 -11.55 -19.85 -8.41
N LEU A 183 -12.38 -20.43 -9.28
CA LEU A 183 -12.82 -19.84 -10.57
C LEU A 183 -11.69 -19.22 -11.43
N GLY A 184 -10.44 -19.69 -11.29
CA GLY A 184 -9.26 -19.12 -11.96
C GLY A 184 -8.78 -17.76 -11.41
N LYS A 185 -9.40 -17.25 -10.34
CA LYS A 185 -9.04 -16.01 -9.65
C LYS A 185 -7.85 -16.20 -8.73
N THR A 186 -7.03 -15.17 -8.63
CA THR A 186 -5.99 -15.03 -7.60
C THR A 186 -6.62 -14.87 -6.21
N VAL A 187 -5.82 -15.07 -5.16
CA VAL A 187 -6.29 -14.96 -3.76
C VAL A 187 -6.84 -13.56 -3.48
N ILE A 188 -6.22 -12.50 -4.02
CA ILE A 188 -6.66 -11.12 -3.81
C ILE A 188 -8.01 -10.83 -4.50
N GLU A 189 -8.21 -11.32 -5.72
CA GLU A 189 -9.49 -11.15 -6.45
C GLU A 189 -10.63 -11.92 -5.78
N LYS A 190 -10.35 -13.10 -5.20
CA LYS A 190 -11.33 -13.80 -4.37
C LYS A 190 -11.67 -12.96 -3.13
N PHE A 191 -10.68 -12.39 -2.48
CA PHE A 191 -10.87 -11.60 -1.28
C PHE A 191 -11.79 -10.39 -1.54
N GLU A 192 -11.55 -9.66 -2.64
CA GLU A 192 -12.40 -8.55 -3.06
C GLU A 192 -13.83 -8.99 -3.42
N THR A 193 -13.98 -10.14 -4.08
CA THR A 193 -15.30 -10.68 -4.46
C THR A 193 -16.16 -11.00 -3.23
N TYR A 194 -15.54 -11.53 -2.16
CA TYR A 194 -16.25 -12.05 -1.00
C TYR A 194 -16.24 -11.08 0.21
N ALA A 195 -15.50 -9.97 0.14
CA ALA A 195 -15.42 -8.96 1.21
C ALA A 195 -16.61 -7.98 1.25
N ASP A 196 -17.65 -8.17 0.44
CA ASP A 196 -18.93 -7.47 0.57
C ASP A 196 -19.74 -8.05 1.75
N VAL A 197 -19.28 -7.74 2.96
CA VAL A 197 -19.86 -8.16 4.25
C VAL A 197 -20.01 -6.94 5.15
N GLY A 198 -20.93 -6.98 6.12
CA GLY A 198 -21.08 -5.89 7.10
C GLY A 198 -20.18 -5.99 8.34
N PHE A 199 -19.45 -7.11 8.51
CA PHE A 199 -18.61 -7.40 9.67
C PHE A 199 -17.53 -8.46 9.35
N ALA A 200 -16.37 -8.36 9.99
CA ALA A 200 -15.30 -9.35 9.88
C ALA A 200 -14.80 -9.82 11.25
N VAL A 201 -14.54 -11.13 11.37
CA VAL A 201 -13.90 -11.76 12.52
C VAL A 201 -12.53 -12.29 12.10
N ILE A 202 -11.48 -11.84 12.78
CA ILE A 202 -10.10 -12.20 12.49
C ILE A 202 -9.60 -13.14 13.57
N VAL A 203 -9.29 -14.38 13.20
CA VAL A 203 -8.80 -15.41 14.12
C VAL A 203 -7.28 -15.50 14.03
N LEU A 204 -6.62 -15.06 15.10
CA LEU A 204 -5.17 -15.00 15.23
C LEU A 204 -4.67 -16.22 16.00
N THR A 205 -3.98 -17.12 15.30
CA THR A 205 -3.41 -18.35 15.84
C THR A 205 -1.87 -18.32 15.79
N PRO A 206 -1.17 -19.04 16.68
CA PRO A 206 0.30 -19.09 16.73
C PRO A 206 0.89 -19.93 15.58
N ASP A 207 0.61 -19.54 14.33
CA ASP A 207 1.01 -20.29 13.13
C ASP A 207 2.49 -20.12 12.77
N ASP A 208 3.04 -18.93 13.02
CA ASP A 208 4.39 -18.55 12.63
C ASP A 208 5.24 -18.22 13.88
N VAL A 209 6.57 -18.23 13.71
CA VAL A 209 7.52 -17.67 14.68
C VAL A 209 8.27 -16.50 14.07
N GLY A 210 8.48 -15.43 14.84
CA GLY A 210 9.18 -14.23 14.37
C GLY A 210 9.50 -13.26 15.50
N GLY A 211 10.11 -12.14 15.17
CA GLY A 211 10.43 -11.09 16.14
C GLY A 211 11.29 -10.00 15.54
N ALA A 212 11.43 -8.88 16.25
CA ALA A 212 12.39 -7.84 15.91
C ALA A 212 13.82 -8.39 15.92
N LYS A 213 14.73 -7.80 15.14
CA LYS A 213 16.12 -8.31 14.97
C LYS A 213 16.85 -8.57 16.30
N ASP A 214 16.58 -7.75 17.31
CA ASP A 214 17.26 -7.79 18.60
C ASP A 214 16.38 -8.37 19.72
N GLU A 215 15.18 -8.85 19.38
CA GLU A 215 14.29 -9.57 20.29
C GLU A 215 14.24 -11.05 19.89
N GLY A 216 14.23 -11.95 20.88
CA GLY A 216 14.09 -13.39 20.60
C GLY A 216 12.83 -13.71 19.81
N GLN A 217 12.82 -14.86 19.12
CA GLN A 217 11.64 -15.32 18.39
C GLN A 217 10.47 -15.57 19.35
N LYS A 218 9.29 -15.09 18.95
CA LYS A 218 8.01 -15.25 19.63
C LYS A 218 7.02 -15.93 18.68
N LEU A 219 5.98 -16.54 19.25
CA LEU A 219 4.84 -17.01 18.48
C LEU A 219 4.09 -15.80 17.92
N ARG A 220 3.62 -15.88 16.68
CA ARG A 220 2.86 -14.80 16.04
C ARG A 220 1.82 -15.33 15.07
N ALA A 221 0.84 -14.48 14.78
CA ALA A 221 -0.12 -14.76 13.73
C ALA A 221 0.54 -14.76 12.34
N ARG A 222 -0.02 -15.56 11.44
CA ARG A 222 0.44 -15.63 10.07
C ARG A 222 0.37 -14.26 9.39
N GLN A 223 1.40 -13.92 8.63
CA GLN A 223 1.48 -12.58 8.00
C GLN A 223 0.31 -12.24 7.08
N ASN A 224 -0.21 -13.24 6.34
CA ASN A 224 -1.38 -13.04 5.50
C ASN A 224 -2.60 -12.62 6.33
N VAL A 225 -2.79 -13.21 7.51
CA VAL A 225 -3.90 -12.86 8.43
C VAL A 225 -3.75 -11.42 8.94
N ILE A 226 -2.52 -10.96 9.19
CA ILE A 226 -2.25 -9.57 9.58
C ILE A 226 -2.55 -8.59 8.43
N LEU A 227 -2.22 -8.96 7.19
CA LEU A 227 -2.56 -8.18 6.00
C LEU A 227 -4.09 -8.09 5.83
N GLU A 228 -4.80 -9.21 5.97
CA GLU A 228 -6.26 -9.31 5.86
C GLU A 228 -6.97 -8.53 6.97
N LEU A 229 -6.43 -8.53 8.20
CA LEU A 229 -6.85 -7.64 9.29
C LEU A 229 -6.75 -6.17 8.87
N GLY A 230 -5.59 -5.75 8.35
CA GLY A 230 -5.37 -4.39 7.87
C GLY A 230 -6.37 -3.97 6.79
N TYR A 231 -6.65 -4.88 5.85
CA TYR A 231 -7.64 -4.66 4.80
C TYR A 231 -9.05 -4.43 5.37
N PHE A 232 -9.54 -5.31 6.25
CA PHE A 232 -10.90 -5.19 6.78
C PHE A 232 -11.06 -3.95 7.68
N ILE A 233 -10.00 -3.54 8.39
CA ILE A 233 -9.97 -2.25 9.09
C ILE A 233 -10.17 -1.10 8.11
N GLY A 234 -9.43 -1.09 7.00
CA GLY A 234 -9.53 -0.03 6.00
C GLY A 234 -10.88 -0.02 5.26
N ARG A 235 -11.46 -1.20 5.02
CA ARG A 235 -12.71 -1.37 4.28
C ARG A 235 -13.97 -1.15 5.11
N LEU A 236 -14.05 -1.74 6.31
CA LEU A 236 -15.26 -1.74 7.14
C LEU A 236 -15.21 -0.70 8.26
N GLY A 237 -14.04 -0.12 8.54
CA GLY A 237 -13.81 0.58 9.79
C GLY A 237 -13.50 -0.41 10.92
N ARG A 238 -13.00 0.12 12.03
CA ARG A 238 -12.45 -0.68 13.12
C ARG A 238 -13.54 -1.26 14.02
N GLU A 239 -14.64 -0.53 14.11
CA GLU A 239 -15.86 -0.90 14.83
C GLU A 239 -16.55 -2.14 14.24
N ARG A 240 -16.30 -2.47 12.97
CA ARG A 240 -16.87 -3.63 12.26
C ARG A 240 -15.89 -4.81 12.14
N VAL A 241 -14.81 -4.79 12.91
CA VAL A 241 -13.78 -5.83 12.91
C VAL A 241 -13.54 -6.32 14.34
N CYS A 242 -13.76 -7.62 14.57
CA CYS A 242 -13.46 -8.28 15.83
C CYS A 242 -12.24 -9.18 15.67
N ALA A 243 -11.18 -8.93 16.45
CA ALA A 243 -9.99 -9.77 16.44
C ALA A 243 -9.96 -10.71 17.66
N LEU A 244 -9.95 -12.02 17.39
CA LEU A 244 -9.90 -13.09 18.38
C LEU A 244 -8.50 -13.71 18.35
N LYS A 245 -7.80 -13.75 19.49
CA LYS A 245 -6.44 -14.30 19.59
C LYS A 245 -6.38 -15.57 20.42
N VAL A 246 -5.57 -16.53 19.99
CA VAL A 246 -5.30 -17.76 20.74
C VAL A 246 -3.97 -17.64 21.45
N GLY A 247 -4.00 -17.60 22.79
CA GLY A 247 -2.81 -17.59 23.61
C GLY A 247 -2.00 -16.30 23.50
N ASP A 248 -0.72 -16.38 23.84
CA ASP A 248 0.20 -15.25 23.79
C ASP A 248 0.87 -15.16 22.41
N LEU A 249 0.67 -14.03 21.74
CA LEU A 249 1.15 -13.77 20.38
C LEU A 249 1.83 -12.41 20.33
N GLU A 250 2.90 -12.32 19.56
CA GLU A 250 3.40 -11.03 19.09
C GLU A 250 2.35 -10.39 18.16
N LEU A 251 1.84 -9.23 18.57
CA LEU A 251 0.86 -8.45 17.83
C LEU A 251 1.47 -7.12 17.36
N PRO A 252 1.07 -6.58 16.21
CA PRO A 252 1.59 -5.30 15.73
C PRO A 252 1.27 -4.17 16.71
N SER A 253 2.30 -3.45 17.17
CA SER A 253 2.19 -2.36 18.15
C SER A 253 1.38 -1.16 17.65
N ASP A 254 1.40 -0.90 16.34
CA ASP A 254 0.83 0.30 15.72
C ASP A 254 -0.64 0.17 15.29
N ILE A 255 -1.30 -0.96 15.61
CA ILE A 255 -2.76 -1.10 15.43
C ILE A 255 -3.44 -0.43 16.64
N LEU A 256 -3.29 0.89 16.72
CA LEU A 256 -3.69 1.75 17.83
C LEU A 256 -5.19 1.68 18.12
N GLY A 257 -5.65 0.74 18.95
CA GLY A 257 -7.01 0.69 19.54
C GLY A 257 -7.96 -0.38 18.96
N ILE A 258 -7.43 -1.47 18.41
CA ILE A 258 -8.23 -2.70 18.25
C ILE A 258 -8.20 -3.45 19.57
N VAL A 259 -9.39 -3.84 20.05
CA VAL A 259 -9.52 -4.68 21.23
C VAL A 259 -9.29 -6.12 20.79
N TRP A 260 -8.21 -6.73 21.28
CA TRP A 260 -7.94 -8.15 21.09
C TRP A 260 -8.72 -8.94 22.13
N THR A 261 -9.64 -9.77 21.67
CA THR A 261 -10.40 -10.67 22.55
C THR A 261 -9.70 -12.01 22.59
N GLU A 262 -9.48 -12.57 23.78
CA GLU A 262 -8.95 -13.92 23.91
C GLU A 262 -9.99 -14.92 23.39
N LEU A 263 -9.60 -15.83 22.49
CA LEU A 263 -10.40 -16.98 22.09
C LEU A 263 -10.26 -18.06 23.16
N ASP A 264 -10.94 -17.84 24.27
CA ASP A 264 -10.82 -18.68 25.46
C ASP A 264 -11.66 -19.97 25.35
N PRO A 265 -11.18 -21.10 25.90
CA PRO A 265 -11.95 -22.34 25.93
C PRO A 265 -13.25 -22.27 26.75
N ALA A 266 -13.35 -21.32 27.71
CA ALA A 266 -14.56 -21.13 28.51
C ALA A 266 -15.68 -20.41 27.72
N GLY A 267 -15.38 -19.90 26.53
CA GLY A 267 -16.34 -19.32 25.59
C GLY A 267 -16.74 -17.87 25.89
N ALA A 268 -15.98 -17.13 26.71
CA ALA A 268 -16.26 -15.71 26.97
C ALA A 268 -16.21 -14.86 25.69
N TRP A 269 -15.36 -15.23 24.73
CA TRP A 269 -15.29 -14.60 23.40
C TRP A 269 -16.63 -14.57 22.64
N LYS A 270 -17.51 -15.55 22.87
CA LYS A 270 -18.84 -15.60 22.22
C LYS A 270 -19.70 -14.39 22.59
N VAL A 271 -19.71 -14.07 23.88
CA VAL A 271 -20.45 -12.92 24.41
C VAL A 271 -19.80 -11.62 23.95
N ALA A 272 -18.47 -11.56 23.91
CA ALA A 272 -17.75 -10.38 23.39
C ALA A 272 -18.09 -10.14 21.91
N LEU A 273 -18.00 -11.17 21.06
CA LEU A 273 -18.36 -11.10 19.65
C LEU A 273 -19.81 -10.65 19.44
N ALA A 274 -20.75 -11.22 20.19
CA ALA A 274 -22.16 -10.83 20.14
C ALA A 274 -22.38 -9.34 20.48
N LYS A 275 -21.65 -8.80 21.47
CA LYS A 275 -21.73 -7.37 21.82
C LYS A 275 -21.24 -6.48 20.68
N GLU A 276 -20.13 -6.82 20.04
CA GLU A 276 -19.59 -6.05 18.91
C GLU A 276 -20.56 -6.05 17.72
N LEU A 277 -21.15 -7.21 17.40
CA LEU A 277 -22.17 -7.33 16.35
C LEU A 277 -23.38 -6.42 16.62
N VAL A 278 -23.92 -6.44 17.84
CA VAL A 278 -25.04 -5.56 18.24
C VAL A 278 -24.66 -4.09 18.14
N ALA A 279 -23.44 -3.72 18.56
CA ALA A 279 -22.97 -2.33 18.56
C ALA A 279 -22.97 -1.70 17.16
N VAL A 280 -22.81 -2.51 16.11
CA VAL A 280 -22.81 -2.05 14.71
C VAL A 280 -24.11 -2.37 13.95
N GLY A 281 -25.15 -2.79 14.67
CA GLY A 281 -26.52 -2.90 14.17
C GLY A 281 -26.95 -4.29 13.71
N TYR A 282 -26.23 -5.36 14.06
CA TYR A 282 -26.67 -6.73 13.79
C TYR A 282 -27.75 -7.17 14.79
N ASP A 283 -28.75 -7.88 14.29
CA ASP A 283 -29.79 -8.49 15.13
C ASP A 283 -29.28 -9.81 15.73
N VAL A 284 -29.04 -9.82 17.05
CA VAL A 284 -28.46 -10.95 17.77
C VAL A 284 -29.48 -11.50 18.77
N ASP A 285 -29.86 -12.76 18.58
CA ASP A 285 -30.66 -13.50 19.57
C ASP A 285 -29.76 -13.99 20.71
N TRP A 286 -29.84 -13.30 21.85
CA TRP A 286 -29.06 -13.62 23.05
C TRP A 286 -29.28 -15.02 23.60
N ASN A 287 -30.42 -15.67 23.33
CA ASN A 287 -30.63 -17.06 23.72
C ASN A 287 -29.67 -18.00 22.97
N LYS A 288 -29.40 -17.71 21.69
CA LYS A 288 -28.50 -18.49 20.85
C LYS A 288 -27.02 -18.21 21.14
N VAL A 289 -26.70 -17.07 21.74
CA VAL A 289 -25.33 -16.72 22.16
C VAL A 289 -24.87 -17.61 23.32
N MET A 290 -25.78 -17.91 24.26
CA MET A 290 -25.46 -18.62 25.50
C MET A 290 -25.54 -20.16 25.40
N THR A 291 -25.76 -20.70 24.20
CA THR A 291 -25.93 -22.16 23.94
C THR A 291 -24.75 -22.73 23.13
#